data_AF-A0A345UG37-F1
#
_entry.id   AF-A0A345UG37-F1
#
_cell.length_a   1.000
_cell.length_b   1.000
_cell.length_c   1.000
_cell.angle_alpha   90.00
_cell.angle_beta   90.00
_cell.angle_gamma   90.00
#
_symmetry.space_group_name_H-M   'P 1'
#
loop_
_entity.id
_entity.type
_entity.pdbx_description
1 polymer ?
#
loop_
_entity_poly.entity_id
_entity_poly.type
_entity_poly.pdbx_seq_one_letter_code
_entity_poly.pdbx_strand_id
1 'polypeptide(L)'
;MNSLFPKIITPAVLLIAVSLIFTACAGEESSNDYALEQEREELTSQLEDLRDDIDDQLSEIQTRMERAGDEASRENFEEAYEELTGQRDAVDRALADARNATSDTWGTVSDAATDTYSDVSSQFAQWQEDASEWLDEITD
;
A
#
# COMPACT_ATOMS: atom_id res chain seq x y z
N MET A 1 40.01 42.22 70.00
CA MET A 1 41.35 42.55 69.49
C MET A 1 41.79 41.45 68.53
N ASN A 2 41.96 41.85 67.27
CA ASN A 2 42.90 41.37 66.25
C ASN A 2 43.03 39.89 65.87
N SER A 3 42.64 39.63 64.60
CA SER A 3 43.31 38.84 63.55
C SER A 3 43.50 37.34 63.80
N LEU A 4 43.22 36.45 62.84
CA LEU A 4 44.01 36.28 61.63
C LEU A 4 43.24 35.44 60.60
N PHE A 5 43.10 35.98 59.39
CA PHE A 5 42.86 35.16 58.19
C PHE A 5 44.10 34.32 57.87
N PRO A 6 43.93 33.20 57.15
CA PRO A 6 44.77 32.99 55.98
C PRO A 6 43.95 32.94 54.68
N LYS A 7 44.43 33.74 53.72
CA LYS A 7 44.13 33.65 52.28
C LYS A 7 44.95 32.52 51.67
N ILE A 8 44.33 31.57 51.00
CA ILE A 8 44.91 30.74 49.91
C ILE A 8 43.70 30.36 49.02
N ILE A 9 43.33 31.12 47.99
CA ILE A 9 43.80 31.04 46.59
C ILE A 9 44.14 29.61 46.15
N THR A 10 43.14 28.87 45.65
CA THR A 10 43.28 28.05 44.43
C THR A 10 41.88 27.80 43.81
N PRO A 11 41.53 28.45 42.68
CA PRO A 11 40.30 28.20 41.95
C PRO A 11 40.58 27.14 40.86
N ALA A 12 40.41 25.85 41.16
CA ALA A 12 40.64 24.82 40.14
C ALA A 12 40.02 23.47 40.49
N VAL A 13 38.77 23.42 40.93
CA VAL A 13 37.99 22.16 40.90
C VAL A 13 36.56 22.47 40.49
N LEU A 14 36.42 23.11 39.32
CA LEU A 14 35.22 23.00 38.49
C LEU A 14 35.33 21.67 37.72
N LEU A 15 35.23 20.57 38.46
CA LEU A 15 35.22 19.22 37.89
C LEU A 15 33.89 19.02 37.16
N ILE A 16 33.91 19.35 35.87
CA ILE A 16 33.37 18.57 34.75
C ILE A 16 32.27 17.58 35.17
N ALA A 17 31.05 18.11 35.31
CA ALA A 17 29.83 17.32 35.43
C ALA A 17 28.78 17.80 34.42
N VAL A 18 29.22 18.23 33.23
CA VAL A 18 28.35 18.67 32.12
C VAL A 18 28.86 18.09 30.81
N SER A 19 28.77 16.76 30.66
CA SER A 19 29.00 16.10 29.36
C SER A 19 28.10 14.88 29.12
N LEU A 20 26.98 14.75 29.84
CA LEU A 20 26.01 13.65 29.66
C LEU A 20 24.62 14.13 29.21
N ILE A 21 24.54 15.17 28.36
CA ILE A 21 23.25 15.64 27.80
C ILE A 21 23.28 15.75 26.27
N PHE A 22 24.11 14.98 25.57
CA PHE A 22 24.13 15.01 24.08
C PHE A 22 24.08 13.63 23.42
N THR A 23 23.45 12.63 24.05
CA THR A 23 23.23 11.33 23.38
C THR A 23 21.89 10.72 23.75
N ALA A 24 20.82 11.49 23.53
CA ALA A 24 19.45 10.97 23.55
C ALA A 24 18.63 11.73 22.49
N CYS A 25 18.98 11.53 21.22
CA CYS A 25 18.16 11.78 20.03
C CYS A 25 19.01 11.44 18.79
N ALA A 26 19.33 10.16 18.62
CA ALA A 26 19.96 9.62 17.40
C ALA A 26 19.76 8.11 17.41
N GLY A 27 18.53 7.64 17.17
CA GLY A 27 18.29 6.19 17.22
C GLY A 27 16.85 5.69 17.08
N GLU A 28 15.89 6.52 16.66
CA GLU A 28 14.49 6.08 16.43
C GLU A 28 14.03 6.23 14.97
N GLU A 29 14.78 6.92 14.09
CA GLU A 29 14.38 7.06 12.68
C GLU A 29 14.59 5.78 11.87
N SER A 30 15.63 4.97 12.15
CA SER A 30 15.95 3.82 11.30
C SER A 30 14.91 2.71 11.36
N SER A 31 14.26 2.47 12.50
CA SER A 31 13.26 1.40 12.62
C SER A 31 11.92 1.74 11.95
N ASN A 32 11.60 3.03 11.83
CA ASN A 32 10.33 3.48 11.26
C ASN A 32 10.33 3.40 9.73
N ASP A 33 11.45 3.75 9.10
CA ASP A 33 11.61 3.65 7.64
C ASP A 33 11.54 2.19 7.15
N TYR A 34 12.13 1.24 7.88
CA TYR A 34 12.04 -0.19 7.52
C TYR A 34 10.63 -0.75 7.65
N ALA A 35 9.84 -0.28 8.62
CA ALA A 35 8.46 -0.71 8.78
C ALA A 35 7.59 -0.18 7.64
N LEU A 36 7.76 1.10 7.29
CA LEU A 36 7.03 1.73 6.19
C LEU A 36 7.33 1.07 4.85
N GLU A 37 8.60 0.79 4.54
CA GLU A 37 8.95 0.13 3.28
C GLU A 37 8.33 -1.27 3.20
N GLN A 38 8.27 -2.01 4.32
CA GLN A 38 7.62 -3.32 4.36
C GLN A 38 6.11 -3.24 4.10
N GLU A 39 5.41 -2.31 4.75
CA GLU A 39 3.98 -2.09 4.51
C GLU A 39 3.72 -1.70 3.04
N ARG A 40 4.62 -0.90 2.46
CA ARG A 40 4.54 -0.48 1.07
C ARG A 40 4.76 -1.61 0.09
N GLU A 41 5.75 -2.46 0.33
CA GLU A 41 5.99 -3.67 -0.46
C GLU A 41 4.78 -4.61 -0.39
N GLU A 42 4.24 -4.84 0.80
CA GLU A 42 3.08 -5.74 1.00
C GLU A 42 1.82 -5.23 0.30
N LEU A 43 1.49 -3.93 0.42
CA LEU A 43 0.34 -3.35 -0.25
C LEU A 43 0.52 -3.31 -1.77
N THR A 44 1.72 -2.96 -2.24
CA THR A 44 2.01 -2.96 -3.69
C THR A 44 1.90 -4.36 -4.26
N SER A 45 2.41 -5.39 -3.57
CA SER A 45 2.30 -6.78 -3.99
C SER A 45 0.84 -7.23 -4.10
N GLN A 46 0.00 -6.92 -3.10
CA GLN A 46 -1.42 -7.27 -3.15
C GLN A 46 -2.16 -6.61 -4.32
N LEU A 47 -1.84 -5.35 -4.63
CA LEU A 47 -2.39 -4.66 -5.79
C LEU A 47 -1.88 -5.23 -7.12
N GLU A 48 -0.62 -5.66 -7.19
CA GLU A 48 -0.05 -6.35 -8.36
C GLU A 48 -0.74 -7.68 -8.60
N ASP A 49 -0.89 -8.50 -7.55
CA ASP A 49 -1.57 -9.78 -7.64
C ASP A 49 -3.02 -9.61 -8.11
N LEU A 50 -3.76 -8.64 -7.53
CA LEU A 50 -5.12 -8.34 -7.96
C LEU A 50 -5.20 -7.85 -9.41
N ARG A 51 -4.25 -7.02 -9.86
CA ARG A 51 -4.19 -6.56 -11.26
C ARG A 51 -3.97 -7.75 -12.19
N ASP A 52 -3.04 -8.63 -11.85
CA ASP A 52 -2.68 -9.77 -12.68
C ASP A 52 -3.86 -10.77 -12.78
N ASP A 53 -4.59 -11.00 -11.69
CA ASP A 53 -5.83 -11.79 -11.69
C ASP A 53 -6.90 -11.19 -12.62
N ILE A 54 -7.06 -9.87 -12.63
CA ILE A 54 -8.00 -9.18 -13.54
C ILE A 54 -7.53 -9.30 -15.00
N ASP A 55 -6.23 -9.12 -15.27
CA ASP A 55 -5.66 -9.22 -16.63
C ASP A 55 -5.84 -10.63 -17.22
N ASP A 56 -5.68 -11.67 -16.39
CA ASP A 56 -5.94 -13.06 -16.78
C ASP A 56 -7.43 -13.26 -17.15
N GLN A 57 -8.34 -12.70 -16.37
CA GLN A 57 -9.78 -12.79 -16.67
C GLN A 57 -10.21 -12.00 -17.90
N LEU A 58 -9.67 -10.79 -18.10
CA LEU A 58 -9.89 -10.02 -19.32
C LEU A 58 -9.48 -10.81 -20.57
N SER A 59 -8.36 -11.54 -20.49
CA SER A 59 -7.89 -12.41 -21.56
C SER A 59 -8.82 -13.60 -21.82
N GLU A 60 -9.37 -14.19 -20.76
CA GLU A 60 -10.33 -15.29 -20.84
C GLU A 60 -11.65 -14.85 -21.48
N ILE A 61 -12.20 -13.70 -21.04
CA ILE A 61 -13.42 -13.12 -21.62
C ILE A 61 -13.21 -12.79 -23.08
N GLN A 62 -12.10 -12.17 -23.45
CA GLN A 62 -11.79 -11.86 -24.85
C GLN A 62 -11.77 -13.13 -25.72
N THR A 63 -11.14 -14.20 -25.22
CA THR A 63 -11.12 -15.50 -25.90
C THR A 63 -12.52 -16.10 -26.04
N ARG A 64 -13.40 -15.93 -25.04
CA ARG A 64 -14.79 -16.38 -25.10
C ARG A 64 -15.63 -15.56 -26.06
N MET A 65 -15.48 -14.23 -26.08
CA MET A 65 -16.16 -13.35 -27.04
C MET A 65 -15.86 -13.74 -28.49
N GLU A 66 -14.60 -14.06 -28.80
CA GLU A 66 -14.21 -14.51 -30.14
C GLU A 66 -14.83 -15.87 -30.52
N ARG A 67 -15.16 -16.70 -29.53
CA ARG A 67 -15.76 -18.03 -29.73
C ARG A 67 -17.28 -18.03 -29.68
N ALA A 68 -17.88 -17.06 -28.99
CA ALA A 68 -19.32 -16.92 -28.88
C ALA A 68 -19.90 -16.60 -30.27
N GLY A 69 -20.73 -17.51 -30.77
CA GLY A 69 -21.41 -17.33 -32.05
C GLY A 69 -22.76 -16.61 -31.94
N ASP A 70 -23.25 -16.38 -30.72
CA ASP A 70 -24.54 -15.74 -30.44
C ASP A 70 -24.35 -14.31 -29.92
N GLU A 71 -25.19 -13.39 -30.38
CA GLU A 71 -25.10 -11.96 -30.10
C GLU A 71 -25.46 -11.64 -28.64
N ALA A 72 -26.39 -12.39 -28.02
CA ALA A 72 -26.82 -12.13 -26.64
C ALA A 72 -25.71 -12.48 -25.63
N SER A 73 -24.96 -13.57 -25.87
CA SER A 73 -23.78 -13.89 -25.06
C SER A 73 -22.66 -12.86 -25.24
N ARG A 74 -22.55 -12.27 -26.44
CA ARG A 74 -21.51 -11.28 -26.77
C ARG A 74 -21.69 -9.98 -25.99
N GLU A 75 -22.92 -9.49 -25.85
CA GLU A 75 -23.23 -8.27 -25.09
C GLU A 75 -22.84 -8.39 -23.61
N ASN A 76 -23.18 -9.51 -22.95
CA ASN A 76 -22.81 -9.75 -21.54
C ASN A 76 -21.28 -9.79 -21.34
N PHE A 77 -20.55 -10.41 -22.28
CA PHE A 77 -19.09 -10.44 -22.21
C PHE A 77 -18.45 -9.08 -22.49
N GLU A 78 -19.03 -8.26 -23.36
CA GLU A 78 -18.56 -6.89 -23.62
C GLU A 78 -18.73 -6.01 -22.37
N GLU A 79 -19.89 -6.07 -21.70
CA GLU A 79 -20.14 -5.34 -20.45
C GLU A 79 -19.16 -5.76 -19.35
N ALA A 80 -18.99 -7.07 -19.16
CA ALA A 80 -18.01 -7.62 -18.22
C ALA A 80 -16.57 -7.16 -18.52
N TYR A 81 -16.18 -7.14 -19.80
CA TYR A 81 -14.86 -6.69 -20.22
C TYR A 81 -14.62 -5.21 -19.90
N GLU A 82 -15.62 -4.35 -20.16
CA GLU A 82 -15.54 -2.93 -19.84
C GLU A 82 -15.44 -2.68 -18.33
N GLU A 83 -16.23 -3.40 -17.53
CA GLU A 83 -16.21 -3.29 -16.07
C GLU A 83 -14.85 -3.69 -15.48
N LEU A 84 -14.34 -4.86 -15.86
CA LEU A 84 -13.04 -5.34 -15.39
C LEU A 84 -11.89 -4.44 -15.86
N THR A 85 -11.98 -3.87 -17.06
CA THR A 85 -11.00 -2.87 -17.52
C THR A 85 -11.01 -1.65 -16.62
N GLY A 86 -12.19 -1.17 -16.21
CA GLY A 86 -12.33 -0.07 -15.26
C GLY A 86 -11.75 -0.38 -13.88
N GLN A 87 -11.98 -1.60 -13.38
CA GLN A 87 -11.42 -2.09 -12.13
C GLN A 87 -9.89 -2.18 -12.18
N ARG A 88 -9.33 -2.75 -13.25
CA ARG A 88 -7.89 -2.83 -13.51
C ARG A 88 -7.23 -1.44 -13.52
N ASP A 89 -7.88 -0.47 -14.16
CA ASP A 89 -7.42 0.91 -14.17
C ASP A 89 -7.47 1.58 -12.78
N ALA A 90 -8.43 1.22 -11.92
CA ALA A 90 -8.48 1.71 -10.54
C ALA A 90 -7.30 1.16 -9.71
N VAL A 91 -7.02 -0.14 -9.85
CA VAL A 91 -5.86 -0.79 -9.21
C VAL A 91 -4.54 -0.17 -9.68
N ASP A 92 -4.39 0.08 -10.97
CA ASP A 92 -3.18 0.72 -11.53
C ASP A 92 -2.93 2.12 -10.95
N ARG A 93 -3.99 2.91 -10.73
CA ARG A 93 -3.88 4.23 -10.08
C ARG A 93 -3.47 4.09 -8.62
N ALA A 94 -4.12 3.21 -7.86
CA ALA A 94 -3.77 2.95 -6.46
C ALA A 94 -2.32 2.50 -6.31
N LEU A 95 -1.85 1.64 -7.21
CA LEU A 95 -0.48 1.14 -7.25
C LEU A 95 0.52 2.25 -7.61
N ALA A 96 0.18 3.14 -8.55
CA ALA A 96 0.99 4.31 -8.85
C ALA A 96 1.08 5.28 -7.66
N ASP A 97 -0.03 5.50 -6.96
CA ASP A 97 -0.07 6.37 -5.78
C ASP A 97 0.74 5.78 -4.62
N ALA A 98 0.56 4.49 -4.31
CA ALA A 98 1.31 3.78 -3.27
C ALA A 98 2.83 3.79 -3.53
N ARG A 99 3.24 3.64 -4.80
CA ARG A 99 4.65 3.72 -5.19
C ARG A 99 5.23 5.13 -5.10
N ASN A 100 4.43 6.18 -5.23
CA ASN A 100 4.93 7.56 -5.20
C ASN A 100 4.73 8.26 -3.84
N ALA A 101 4.02 7.64 -2.90
CA ALA A 101 3.79 8.17 -1.58
C ALA A 101 5.10 8.40 -0.81
N THR A 102 5.19 9.55 -0.15
CA THR A 102 6.21 9.82 0.86
C THR A 102 5.74 9.34 2.23
N SER A 103 6.66 9.26 3.20
CA SER A 103 6.33 8.91 4.59
C SER A 103 5.22 9.78 5.18
N ASP A 104 5.23 11.08 4.90
CA ASP A 104 4.20 12.03 5.38
C ASP A 104 2.81 11.77 4.78
N THR A 105 2.74 11.20 3.57
CA THR A 105 1.48 10.93 2.86
C THR A 105 1.05 9.47 2.92
N TRP A 106 1.91 8.58 3.43
CA TRP A 106 1.75 7.14 3.36
C TRP A 106 0.41 6.69 3.93
N GLY A 107 0.07 7.11 5.14
CA GLY A 107 -1.19 6.67 5.79
C GLY A 107 -2.45 6.98 4.97
N THR A 108 -2.52 8.15 4.34
CA THR A 108 -3.67 8.50 3.48
C THR A 108 -3.70 7.67 2.20
N VAL A 109 -2.54 7.44 1.59
CA VAL A 109 -2.43 6.66 0.36
C VAL A 109 -2.71 5.18 0.64
N SER A 110 -2.18 4.63 1.73
CA SER A 110 -2.39 3.23 2.12
C SER A 110 -3.86 2.96 2.41
N ASP A 111 -4.55 3.86 3.11
CA ASP A 111 -5.98 3.73 3.38
C ASP A 111 -6.79 3.71 2.06
N ALA A 112 -6.56 4.69 1.19
CA ALA A 112 -7.27 4.77 -0.10
C ALA A 112 -6.98 3.58 -1.02
N ALA A 113 -5.72 3.10 -1.04
CA ALA A 113 -5.32 1.94 -1.81
C ALA A 113 -5.91 0.64 -1.23
N THR A 114 -6.00 0.51 0.10
CA THR A 114 -6.64 -0.63 0.77
C THR A 114 -8.15 -0.66 0.52
N ASP A 115 -8.80 0.50 0.54
CA ASP A 115 -10.22 0.63 0.17
C ASP A 115 -10.42 0.21 -1.29
N THR A 116 -9.58 0.70 -2.21
CA THR A 116 -9.62 0.32 -3.62
C THR A 116 -9.43 -1.18 -3.81
N TYR A 117 -8.45 -1.78 -3.13
CA TYR A 117 -8.23 -3.23 -3.17
C TYR A 117 -9.47 -3.99 -2.69
N SER A 118 -10.06 -3.58 -1.56
CA SER A 118 -11.21 -4.26 -0.98
C SER A 118 -12.45 -4.17 -1.88
N ASP A 119 -12.71 -2.98 -2.42
CA ASP A 119 -13.85 -2.73 -3.31
C ASP A 119 -13.69 -3.50 -4.62
N VAL A 120 -12.51 -3.45 -5.24
CA VAL A 120 -12.26 -4.16 -6.51
C VAL A 120 -12.24 -5.67 -6.29
N SER A 121 -11.59 -6.19 -5.25
CA SER A 121 -11.58 -7.61 -4.92
C SER A 121 -12.99 -8.15 -4.69
N SER A 122 -13.85 -7.38 -4.00
CA SER A 122 -15.24 -7.76 -3.76
C SER A 122 -16.08 -7.77 -5.04
N GLN A 123 -15.90 -6.78 -5.92
CA GLN A 123 -16.59 -6.73 -7.21
C GLN A 123 -16.10 -7.85 -8.13
N PHE A 124 -14.80 -8.09 -8.17
CA PHE A 124 -14.20 -9.17 -8.95
C PHE A 124 -14.68 -10.55 -8.50
N ALA A 125 -14.80 -10.79 -7.19
CA ALA A 125 -15.35 -12.04 -6.66
C ALA A 125 -16.82 -12.24 -7.04
N GLN A 126 -17.66 -11.20 -6.93
CA GLN A 126 -19.06 -11.25 -7.37
C GLN A 126 -19.14 -11.53 -8.87
N TRP A 127 -18.32 -10.86 -9.66
CA TRP A 127 -18.26 -11.08 -11.10
C TRP A 127 -17.89 -12.53 -11.45
N GLN A 128 -16.94 -13.15 -10.73
CA GLN A 128 -16.59 -14.57 -10.95
C GLN A 128 -17.76 -15.52 -10.65
N GLU A 129 -18.56 -15.22 -9.64
CA GLU A 129 -19.78 -15.98 -9.34
C GLU A 129 -20.79 -15.84 -10.49
N ASP A 130 -21.08 -14.63 -10.93
CA ASP A 130 -22.01 -14.36 -12.04
C ASP A 130 -21.55 -15.02 -13.35
N ALA A 131 -20.24 -14.93 -13.66
CA ALA A 131 -19.66 -15.56 -14.84
C ALA A 131 -19.76 -17.09 -14.79
N SER A 132 -19.62 -17.70 -13.61
CA SER A 132 -19.79 -19.15 -13.44
C SER A 132 -21.23 -19.56 -13.72
N GLU A 133 -22.22 -18.79 -13.27
CA GLU A 133 -23.64 -19.06 -13.52
C GLU A 133 -23.97 -18.99 -15.02
N TRP A 134 -23.47 -17.98 -15.72
CA TRP A 134 -23.69 -17.84 -17.18
C TRP A 134 -23.08 -19.00 -17.97
N LEU A 135 -21.91 -19.48 -17.56
CA LEU A 135 -21.23 -20.59 -18.23
C LEU A 135 -21.99 -21.91 -18.04
N ASP A 136 -22.51 -22.15 -16.84
CA ASP A 136 -23.33 -23.33 -16.58
C ASP A 136 -24.61 -23.30 -17.44
N GLU A 137 -25.29 -22.15 -17.54
CA GLU A 137 -26.51 -22.00 -18.37
C GLU A 137 -26.27 -22.24 -19.86
N ILE A 138 -25.11 -21.87 -20.40
CA ILE A 138 -24.78 -22.09 -21.82
C ILE A 138 -24.39 -23.55 -22.11
N THR A 139 -23.94 -24.30 -21.10
CA THR A 139 -23.49 -25.69 -21.28
C THR A 139 -24.55 -26.77 -21.07
N ASP A 140 -25.72 -26.43 -20.53
CA ASP A 140 -26.93 -27.30 -20.43
C ASP A 140 -27.80 -27.27 -21.70
#